data_AF-A0A183HXQ5-F1
#
_entry.id   AF-A0A183HXQ5-F1
#
_cell.length_a   1.000
_cell.length_b   1.000
_cell.length_c   1.000
_cell.angle_alpha   90.00
_cell.angle_beta   90.00
_cell.angle_gamma   90.00
#
_symmetry.space_group_name_H-M   'P 1'
#
loop_
_entity.id
_entity.type
_entity.pdbx_description
1 polymer ?
#
loop_
_entity_poly.entity_id
_entity_poly.type
_entity_poly.pdbx_seq_one_letter_code
_entity_poly.pdbx_strand_id
1 'polypeptide(L)' 'MGPFIMIFSGLLILGVGRTMPYSLGLPLIDDNVKRQNLPLYFGGMFFIRMLGPFLGFLIGSIVNNYYYSFDG' A
#
# COMPACT_ATOMS: atom_id res chain seq x y z
N MET A 1 -13.29 -3.30 -24.60
CA MET A 1 -12.28 -2.23 -24.49
C MET A 1 -12.17 -1.63 -23.07
N GLY A 2 -13.28 -1.26 -22.41
CA GLY A 2 -13.27 -0.64 -21.06
C GLY A 2 -12.49 -1.37 -19.94
N PRO A 3 -12.74 -2.66 -19.65
CA PRO A 3 -12.06 -3.36 -18.55
C PRO A 3 -10.55 -3.54 -18.78
N PHE A 4 -10.10 -3.71 -20.03
CA PHE A 4 -8.68 -3.83 -20.34
C PHE A 4 -7.90 -2.53 -20.06
N ILE A 5 -8.48 -1.37 -20.35
CA ILE A 5 -7.85 -0.07 -20.07
C ILE A 5 -7.78 0.18 -18.56
N MET A 6 -8.83 -0.21 -17.82
CA MET A 6 -8.85 -0.10 -16.36
C MET A 6 -7.81 -1.02 -15.70
N ILE A 7 -7.71 -2.27 -16.17
CA ILE A 7 -6.70 -3.21 -15.68
C ILE A 7 -5.29 -2.72 -16.05
N PHE A 8 -5.08 -2.27 -17.29
CA PHE A 8 -3.77 -1.80 -17.75
C PHE A 8 -3.29 -0.57 -16.96
N SER A 9 -4.14 0.44 -16.83
CA SER A 9 -3.82 1.64 -16.03
C SER A 9 -3.60 1.30 -14.55
N GLY A 10 -4.43 0.42 -13.98
CA GLY A 10 -4.26 -0.08 -12.62
C GLY A 10 -2.92 -0.78 -12.42
N LEU A 11 -2.53 -1.68 -13.32
CA LEU A 11 -1.25 -2.38 -13.29
C LEU A 11 -0.05 -1.44 -13.49
N LEU A 12 -0.19 -0.42 -14.35
CA LEU A 12 0.84 0.59 -14.55
C LEU A 12 1.09 1.38 -13.25
N ILE A 13 0.01 1.90 -12.64
CA ILE A 13 0.08 2.63 -11.37
C ILE A 13 0.62 1.74 -10.25
N LEU A 14 0.20 0.47 -10.20
CA LEU A 14 0.72 -0.52 -9.26
C LEU A 14 2.23 -0.74 -9.46
N GLY A 15 2.68 -0.87 -10.71
CA GLY A 15 4.09 -1.03 -11.06
C GLY A 15 4.92 0.16 -10.58
N VAL A 16 4.50 1.38 -10.91
CA VAL A 16 5.16 2.62 -10.49
C VAL A 16 5.17 2.75 -8.97
N GLY A 17 4.03 2.54 -8.32
CA GLY A 17 3.91 2.64 -6.86
C GLY A 17 4.74 1.60 -6.11
N ARG A 18 4.98 0.42 -6.70
CA ARG A 18 5.84 -0.63 -6.10
C ARG A 18 7.32 -0.31 -6.24
N THR A 19 7.76 0.27 -7.36
CA THR A 19 9.19 0.54 -7.59
C THR A 19 9.66 1.83 -6.93
N MET A 20 8.80 2.84 -6.82
CA MET A 20 9.11 4.15 -6.24
C MET A 20 9.74 4.10 -4.83
N PRO A 21 9.20 3.37 -3.83
CA PRO A 21 9.82 3.29 -2.51
C PRO A 21 11.18 2.56 -2.51
N TYR A 22 11.39 1.62 -3.44
CA TYR A 22 12.66 0.90 -3.53
C TYR A 22 13.74 1.70 -4.29
N SER A 23 13.37 2.40 -5.37
CA SER A 23 14.32 3.18 -6.18
C SER A 23 14.67 4.54 -5.58
N LEU A 24 13.73 5.21 -4.92
CA LEU A 24 13.94 6.57 -4.38
C LEU A 24 13.90 6.59 -2.86
N GLY A 25 12.99 5.84 -2.24
CA GLY A 25 12.84 5.83 -0.78
C GLY A 25 14.03 5.20 -0.05
N LEU A 26 14.54 4.07 -0.56
CA LEU A 26 15.65 3.35 0.05
C LEU A 26 16.97 4.15 0.08
N PRO A 27 17.45 4.73 -1.04
CA PRO A 27 18.66 5.56 -1.02
C PRO A 27 18.47 6.87 -0.22
N LEU A 28 17.29 7.49 -0.25
CA LEU A 28 17.02 8.67 0.58
C LEU A 28 17.11 8.36 2.08
N ILE A 29 16.60 7.19 2.50
CA ILE A 29 16.71 6.72 3.88
C ILE A 29 18.17 6.38 4.21
N ASP A 30 18.89 5.72 3.31
CA ASP A 30 20.30 5.35 3.52
C ASP A 30 21.22 6.57 3.64
N ASP A 31 20.96 7.62 2.85
CA ASP A 31 21.74 8.87 2.88
C ASP A 31 21.46 9.75 4.10
N ASN A 32 20.23 9.73 4.64
CA ASN A 32 19.83 10.61 5.75
C ASN A 32 19.87 9.93 7.13
N VAL A 33 20.05 8.61 7.21
CA VAL A 33 19.91 7.84 8.46
C VAL A 33 21.18 7.05 8.78
N LYS A 34 21.73 7.25 9.98
CA LYS A 34 22.88 6.46 10.48
C LYS A 34 22.53 4.97 10.55
N ARG A 35 23.47 4.09 10.15
CA ARG A 35 23.33 2.61 10.05
C ARG A 35 22.64 1.89 11.22
N GLN A 36 22.62 2.48 12.40
CA GLN A 36 21.97 1.93 13.59
C GLN A 36 20.43 2.03 13.57
N ASN A 37 19.85 2.99 12.84
CA ASN A 37 18.40 3.23 12.80
C ASN A 37 17.72 2.61 11.56
N LEU A 38 18.50 2.16 10.57
CA LEU A 38 18.03 1.43 9.39
C LEU A 38 17.02 0.31 9.70
N PRO A 39 17.24 -0.60 10.68
CA PRO A 39 16.25 -1.63 11.02
C PRO A 39 14.89 -1.07 11.46
N LEU A 40 14.86 0.12 12.07
CA LEU A 40 13.62 0.80 12.47
C LEU A 40 12.85 1.32 11.25
N TYR A 41 13.55 1.86 10.25
CA TYR A 41 12.96 2.29 8.98
C TYR A 41 12.44 1.12 8.15
N PHE A 42 13.20 0.02 8.06
CA PHE A 42 12.72 -1.20 7.43
C PHE A 42 11.46 -1.73 8.13
N GLY A 43 11.46 -1.79 9.47
CA GLY A 43 10.29 -2.17 10.26
C GLY A 43 9.07 -1.27 9.97
N GLY A 44 9.28 0.04 9.91
CA GLY A 44 8.23 1.01 9.55
C GLY A 44 7.66 0.79 8.14
N MET A 45 8.51 0.55 7.14
CA MET A 45 8.07 0.24 5.78
C MET A 45 7.22 -1.03 5.71
N PHE A 46 7.63 -2.09 6.41
CA PHE A 46 6.84 -3.33 6.50
C PHE A 46 5.50 -3.11 7.21
N PHE A 47 5.50 -2.30 8.28
CA PHE A 47 4.28 -1.96 9.01
C PHE A 47 3.28 -1.21 8.13
N ILE A 48 3.72 -0.16 7.42
CA ILE A 48 2.88 0.60 6.49
C ILE A 48 2.34 -0.31 5.37
N ARG A 49 3.16 -1.22 4.87
CA ARG A 49 2.74 -2.20 3.85
C ARG A 49 1.67 -3.17 4.35
N MET A 50 1.70 -3.53 5.63
CA MET A 50 0.69 -4.39 6.26
C MET A 50 -0.57 -3.62 6.65
N LEU A 51 -0.45 -2.34 7.00
CA LEU A 51 -1.59 -1.46 7.29
C LEU A 51 -2.53 -1.27 6.09
N GLY A 52 -2.00 -1.18 4.87
CA GLY A 52 -2.83 -1.03 3.67
C GLY A 52 -3.91 -2.12 3.53
N PRO A 53 -3.54 -3.41 3.50
CA PRO A 53 -4.50 -4.52 3.52
C PRO A 53 -5.39 -4.52 4.76
N PHE A 54 -4.82 -4.25 5.94
CA PHE A 54 -5.58 -4.23 7.19
C PHE A 54 -6.73 -3.21 7.15
N LEU A 55 -6.43 -1.98 6.75
CA LEU A 55 -7.43 -0.92 6.58
C LEU A 55 -8.43 -1.26 5.47
N GLY A 56 -7.97 -1.84 4.35
CA GLY A 56 -8.84 -2.26 3.26
C GLY A 56 -9.85 -3.33 3.70
N PHE A 57 -9.41 -4.32 4.46
CA PHE A 57 -10.30 -5.34 5.04
C PHE A 57 -11.24 -4.76 6.10
N LEU A 58 -10.76 -3.87 6.96
CA LEU A 58 -11.62 -3.22 7.96
C LEU A 58 -12.73 -2.39 7.30
N ILE A 59 -12.38 -1.54 6.33
CA ILE A 59 -13.35 -0.73 5.60
C ILE A 59 -14.31 -1.64 4.82
N GLY A 60 -13.79 -2.67 4.15
CA GLY A 60 -14.61 -3.66 3.44
C GLY A 60 -15.60 -4.37 4.37
N SER A 61 -15.16 -4.72 5.58
CA SER A 61 -16.01 -5.35 6.60
C SER A 61 -17.12 -4.42 7.08
N ILE A 62 -16.81 -3.14 7.33
CA ILE A 62 -17.79 -2.13 7.74
C ILE A 62 -18.82 -1.90 6.63
N VAL A 63 -18.36 -1.70 5.40
CA VAL A 63 -19.25 -1.50 4.23
C VAL A 63 -20.14 -2.71 4.02
N ASN A 64 -19.57 -3.93 4.13
CA ASN A 64 -20.32 -5.16 4.01
C ASN A 64 -21.40 -5.27 5.10
N ASN A 65 -21.05 -4.99 6.36
CA ASN A 65 -22.02 -5.00 7.46
C ASN A 65 -23.15 -3.97 7.26
N TYR A 66 -22.82 -2.79 6.75
CA TYR A 66 -23.81 -1.76 6.43
C TYR A 66 -24.74 -2.19 5.28
N TYR A 67 -24.20 -2.81 4.23
CA TYR A 67 -24.98 -3.36 3.11
C TYR A 67 -26.00 -4.39 3.57
N TYR A 68 -25.56 -5.38 4.37
CA TYR A 68 -26.45 -6.40 4.92
C TYR A 68 -27.49 -5.85 5.90
N SER A 69 -27.19 -4.74 6.59
CA SER A 69 -28.14 -4.10 7.53
C SER A 69 -29.18 -3.22 6.85
N PHE A 70 -28.97 -2.82 5.59
CA PHE A 70 -29.90 -1.99 4.81
C PHE A 70 -30.85 -2.80 3.92
N ASP A 71 -30.48 -4.04 3.57
CA ASP A 71 -31.29 -4.99 2.78
C ASP A 71 -32.21 -5.87 3.67
N GLY A 72 -32.33 -5.57 4.97
CA GLY A 72 -33.13 -6.30 5.97
C GLY A 72 -34.27 -5.49 6.57
#